data_AF-A0A537B7C9-F1
#
_entry.id   AF-A0A537B7C9-F1
#
_cell.length_a   1.000
_cell.length_b   1.000
_cell.length_c   1.000
_cell.angle_alpha   90.00
_cell.angle_beta   90.00
_cell.angle_gamma   90.00
#
_symmetry.space_group_name_H-M   'P 1'
#
loop_
_entity.id
_entity.type
_entity.pdbx_description
1 polymer ?
#
loop_
_entity_poly.entity_id
_entity_poly.type
_entity_poly.pdbx_seq_one_letter_code
_entity_poly.pdbx_strand_id
1 'polypeptide(L)'
;MSRSWLCAVAAVLALSSCGKGDNPLVAASDGQFKQWIEPKNAFSASCAAALYEPALFVTQYNGLKFSASGKISSVSEQQKTGCVSELQQRASQIGIGGSLTREHLFDDRVRQRYAAARKG
;
A
#
# COMPACT_ATOMS: atom_id res chain seq x y z
N MET A 1 6.39 22.35 51.87
CA MET A 1 6.97 21.90 50.58
C MET A 1 6.19 20.67 50.13
N SER A 2 5.33 20.81 49.13
CA SER A 2 4.60 19.67 48.54
C SER A 2 4.74 19.73 47.02
N ARG A 3 5.56 18.83 46.49
CA ARG A 3 5.70 18.52 45.06
C ARG A 3 4.83 17.30 44.77
N SER A 4 3.95 17.39 43.79
CA SER A 4 3.35 16.24 43.09
C SER A 4 2.75 16.79 41.79
N TRP A 5 3.56 16.87 40.72
CA TRP A 5 3.52 15.94 39.58
C TRP A 5 2.12 15.84 38.94
N LEU A 6 1.83 16.75 38.01
CA LEU A 6 0.73 16.63 37.07
C LEU A 6 1.22 15.78 35.89
N CYS A 7 0.92 14.48 35.94
CA CYS A 7 1.07 13.59 34.80
C CYS A 7 0.04 13.96 33.73
N ALA A 8 0.56 14.22 32.53
CA ALA A 8 -0.17 14.45 31.30
C ALA A 8 -1.17 13.31 31.02
N VAL A 9 -2.44 13.66 30.81
CA VAL A 9 -3.39 12.78 30.15
C VAL A 9 -3.63 13.38 28.77
N ALA A 10 -2.87 12.87 27.80
CA ALA A 10 -3.15 13.09 26.39
C ALA A 10 -4.51 12.44 26.08
N ALA A 11 -5.55 13.26 25.94
CA ALA A 11 -6.82 12.83 25.43
C ALA A 11 -6.64 12.41 23.97
N VAL A 12 -6.64 11.10 23.74
CA VAL A 12 -6.61 10.48 22.42
C VAL A 12 -7.84 10.97 21.66
N LEU A 13 -7.60 11.69 20.56
CA LEU A 13 -8.60 12.06 19.56
C LEU A 13 -9.14 10.79 18.92
N ALA A 14 -10.20 10.22 19.50
CA ALA A 14 -11.02 9.21 18.85
C ALA A 14 -11.88 9.90 17.78
N LEU A 15 -11.29 10.16 16.61
CA LEU A 15 -12.03 10.45 15.39
C LEU A 15 -12.80 9.19 15.00
N SER A 16 -14.05 9.16 15.44
CA SER A 16 -15.07 8.21 15.07
C SER A 16 -15.42 8.41 13.59
N SER A 17 -14.65 7.81 12.67
CA SER A 17 -15.10 7.62 11.30
C SER A 17 -16.02 6.41 11.23
N CYS A 18 -17.27 6.60 11.64
CA CYS A 18 -18.34 5.67 11.35
C CYS A 18 -18.60 5.73 9.82
N GLY A 19 -18.35 4.63 9.09
CA GLY A 19 -18.79 4.49 7.69
C GLY A 19 -17.69 4.28 6.64
N LYS A 20 -16.70 3.41 6.90
CA LYS A 20 -16.04 2.58 5.88
C LYS A 20 -15.60 1.34 6.63
N GLY A 21 -16.07 0.16 6.24
CA GLY A 21 -15.65 -1.10 6.86
C GLY A 21 -14.14 -1.12 7.07
N ASP A 22 -13.69 -1.66 8.20
CA ASP A 22 -12.27 -1.68 8.56
C ASP A 22 -11.45 -2.16 7.37
N ASN A 23 -10.68 -1.25 6.77
CA ASN A 23 -9.83 -1.59 5.64
C ASN A 23 -8.56 -2.22 6.21
N PRO A 24 -8.29 -3.51 5.96
CA PRO A 24 -7.16 -4.20 6.55
C PRO A 24 -5.81 -3.56 6.28
N LEU A 25 -5.67 -2.91 5.12
CA LEU A 25 -4.43 -2.22 4.73
C LEU A 25 -4.18 -0.95 5.53
N VAL A 26 -5.25 -0.33 6.05
CA VAL A 26 -5.14 0.83 6.94
C VAL A 26 -4.78 0.37 8.34
N ALA A 27 -5.33 -0.76 8.79
CA ALA A 27 -5.06 -1.33 10.12
C ALA A 27 -3.74 -2.14 10.21
N ALA A 28 -3.16 -2.55 9.09
CA ALA A 28 -1.91 -3.31 9.05
C ALA A 28 -0.77 -2.56 9.77
N SER A 29 0.20 -3.30 10.34
CA SER A 29 1.42 -2.68 10.86
C SER A 29 2.26 -2.06 9.73
N ASP A 30 3.14 -1.11 10.05
CA ASP A 30 4.00 -0.49 9.04
C ASP A 30 4.94 -1.50 8.35
N GLY A 31 5.42 -2.50 9.10
CA GLY A 31 6.23 -3.59 8.54
C GLY A 31 5.45 -4.40 7.51
N GLN A 32 4.22 -4.80 7.83
CA GLN A 32 3.35 -5.52 6.89
C GLN A 32 3.00 -4.66 5.68
N PHE A 33 2.66 -3.39 5.89
CA PHE A 33 2.32 -2.50 4.79
C PHE A 33 3.51 -2.26 3.85
N LYS A 34 4.73 -2.11 4.38
CA LYS A 34 5.95 -2.02 3.57
C LYS A 34 6.19 -3.29 2.74
N GLN A 35 6.13 -4.46 3.37
CA GLN A 35 6.27 -5.75 2.67
C GLN A 35 5.18 -5.96 1.60
N TRP A 36 3.99 -5.41 1.84
CA TRP A 36 2.88 -5.49 0.90
C TRP A 36 3.09 -4.66 -0.37
N ILE A 37 3.62 -3.43 -0.24
CA ILE A 37 3.84 -2.52 -1.38
C ILE A 37 5.14 -2.82 -2.15
N GLU A 38 6.06 -3.56 -1.56
CA GLU A 38 7.32 -3.94 -2.20
C GLU A 38 7.11 -4.84 -3.42
N PRO A 39 8.00 -4.78 -4.42
CA PRO A 39 8.02 -5.76 -5.49
C PRO A 39 8.05 -7.19 -4.97
N LYS A 40 7.57 -8.15 -5.78
CA LYS A 40 7.61 -9.58 -5.41
C LYS A 40 9.03 -10.12 -5.30
N ASN A 41 9.92 -9.57 -6.11
CA ASN A 41 11.34 -9.89 -6.14
C ASN A 41 12.07 -8.79 -6.93
N ALA A 42 13.39 -8.90 -6.98
CA ALA A 42 14.28 -7.97 -7.69
C ALA A 42 14.02 -7.88 -9.21
N PHE A 43 13.27 -8.81 -9.79
CA PHE A 43 12.98 -8.90 -11.22
C PHE A 43 11.52 -8.54 -11.56
N SER A 44 10.84 -7.85 -10.65
CA SER A 44 9.44 -7.43 -10.81
C SER A 44 9.27 -5.95 -10.52
N ALA A 45 8.36 -5.29 -11.22
CA ALA A 45 7.90 -3.96 -10.84
C ALA A 45 6.91 -4.08 -9.68
N SER A 46 6.79 -3.03 -8.87
CA SER A 46 5.84 -3.02 -7.74
C SER A 46 4.40 -2.93 -8.25
N CYS A 47 3.58 -3.93 -7.92
CA CYS A 47 2.16 -3.88 -8.23
C CYS A 47 1.40 -2.77 -7.49
N ALA A 48 1.87 -2.35 -6.30
CA ALA A 48 1.34 -1.17 -5.64
C ALA A 48 1.64 0.11 -6.47
N ALA A 49 2.83 0.23 -7.05
CA ALA A 49 3.14 1.32 -7.96
C ALA A 49 2.25 1.31 -9.22
N ALA A 50 1.86 0.14 -9.73
CA ALA A 50 0.92 0.05 -10.87
C ALA A 50 -0.42 0.75 -10.59
N LEU A 51 -0.87 0.72 -9.33
CA LEU A 51 -2.15 1.30 -8.88
C LEU A 51 -2.03 2.75 -8.41
N TYR A 52 -0.94 3.09 -7.73
CA TYR A 52 -0.81 4.37 -7.03
C TYR A 52 0.20 5.33 -7.65
N GLU A 53 1.18 4.82 -8.40
CA GLU A 53 2.25 5.60 -9.01
C GLU A 53 2.62 5.04 -10.41
N PRO A 54 1.71 5.12 -11.41
CA PRO A 54 1.87 4.42 -12.68
C PRO A 54 3.17 4.76 -13.43
N ALA A 55 3.67 5.98 -13.30
CA ALA A 55 4.94 6.40 -13.90
C ALA A 55 6.14 5.64 -13.32
N LEU A 56 6.14 5.39 -12.00
CA LEU A 56 7.17 4.58 -11.35
C LEU A 56 7.09 3.12 -11.83
N PHE A 57 5.87 2.56 -11.92
CA PHE A 57 5.70 1.21 -12.44
C PHE A 57 6.26 1.08 -13.86
N VAL A 58 5.92 2.01 -14.76
CA VAL A 58 6.42 2.00 -16.14
C VAL A 58 7.94 2.07 -16.18
N THR A 59 8.54 2.90 -15.33
CA THR A 59 10.01 3.01 -15.21
C THR A 59 10.64 1.71 -14.75
N GLN A 60 10.12 1.10 -13.67
CA GLN A 60 10.59 -0.18 -13.16
C GLN A 60 10.42 -1.30 -14.18
N TYR A 61 9.23 -1.42 -14.76
CA TYR A 61 8.89 -2.44 -15.75
C TYR A 61 9.80 -2.35 -16.97
N ASN A 62 10.01 -1.14 -17.51
CA ASN A 62 10.88 -0.93 -18.67
C ASN A 62 12.36 -1.13 -18.35
N GLY A 63 12.79 -0.82 -17.12
CA GLY A 63 14.15 -1.11 -16.64
C GLY A 63 14.47 -2.60 -16.60
N LEU A 64 13.45 -3.45 -16.49
CA LEU A 64 13.57 -4.92 -16.53
C LEU A 64 13.53 -5.49 -17.96
N LYS A 65 13.39 -4.65 -19.00
CA LYS A 65 13.28 -5.09 -20.41
C LYS A 65 14.55 -4.77 -21.19
N PHE A 66 15.12 -5.80 -21.81
CA PHE A 66 16.29 -5.66 -22.67
C PHE A 66 15.96 -5.11 -24.07
N SER A 67 14.74 -5.33 -24.58
CA SER A 67 14.32 -4.88 -25.91
C SER A 67 13.27 -3.77 -25.85
N ALA A 68 13.28 -2.88 -26.85
CA ALA A 68 12.30 -1.79 -26.97
C ALA A 68 10.88 -2.31 -27.19
N SER A 69 10.72 -3.41 -27.92
CA SER A 69 9.41 -4.05 -28.18
C SER A 69 8.72 -4.55 -26.91
N GLY A 70 9.47 -4.78 -25.83
CA GLY A 70 8.94 -5.20 -24.54
C GLY A 70 8.56 -4.05 -23.62
N LYS A 71 8.87 -2.80 -23.98
CA LYS A 71 8.62 -1.61 -23.16
C LYS A 71 7.18 -1.12 -23.32
N ILE A 72 6.66 -0.50 -22.27
CA ILE A 72 5.31 0.08 -22.21
C ILE A 72 5.40 1.60 -22.02
N SER A 73 4.42 2.33 -22.54
CA SER A 73 4.25 3.76 -22.28
C SER A 73 3.30 4.06 -21.12
N SER A 74 2.43 3.12 -20.79
CA SER A 74 1.44 3.23 -19.72
C SER A 74 1.09 1.85 -19.14
N VAL A 75 0.49 1.85 -17.96
CA VAL A 75 -0.01 0.63 -17.31
C VAL A 75 -1.35 0.26 -17.93
N SER A 76 -1.45 -0.93 -18.52
CA SER A 76 -2.70 -1.43 -19.10
C SER A 76 -3.70 -1.87 -18.03
N GLU A 77 -4.99 -1.88 -18.36
CA GLU A 77 -6.04 -2.38 -17.44
C GLU A 77 -5.86 -3.86 -17.08
N GLN A 78 -5.31 -4.65 -18.00
CA GLN A 78 -4.95 -6.04 -17.73
C GLN A 78 -3.83 -6.14 -16.70
N GLN A 79 -2.80 -5.29 -16.80
CA GLN A 79 -1.71 -5.22 -15.80
C GLN A 79 -2.24 -4.78 -14.43
N LYS A 80 -3.11 -3.75 -14.38
CA LYS A 80 -3.74 -3.32 -13.13
C LYS A 80 -4.56 -4.44 -12.48
N THR A 81 -5.33 -5.17 -13.29
CA THR A 81 -6.16 -6.28 -12.79
C THR A 81 -5.30 -7.42 -12.25
N GLY A 82 -4.22 -7.79 -12.96
CA GLY A 82 -3.25 -8.76 -12.45
C GLY A 82 -2.60 -8.30 -11.14
N CYS A 83 -2.26 -7.01 -11.05
CA CYS A 83 -1.70 -6.43 -9.83
C CYS A 83 -2.67 -6.37 -8.65
N VAL A 84 -3.97 -6.14 -8.89
CA VAL A 84 -5.00 -6.27 -7.86
C VAL A 84 -5.00 -7.68 -7.28
N SER A 85 -5.04 -8.70 -8.12
CA SER A 85 -5.02 -10.10 -7.68
C SER A 85 -3.73 -10.44 -6.92
N GLU A 86 -2.58 -9.98 -7.39
CA GLU A 86 -1.30 -10.19 -6.69
C GLU A 86 -1.32 -9.55 -5.29
N LEU A 87 -1.76 -8.29 -5.19
CA LEU A 87 -1.79 -7.58 -3.91
C LEU A 87 -2.78 -8.19 -2.91
N GLN A 88 -3.93 -8.71 -3.38
CA GLN A 88 -4.87 -9.46 -2.54
C GLN A 88 -4.24 -10.76 -2.02
N GLN A 89 -3.58 -11.51 -2.89
CA GLN A 89 -2.87 -12.74 -2.50
C GLN A 89 -1.75 -12.44 -1.50
N ARG A 90 -0.96 -11.41 -1.76
CA ARG A 90 0.16 -11.00 -0.90
C ARG A 90 -0.30 -10.58 0.48
N ALA A 91 -1.38 -9.80 0.59
CA ALA A 91 -1.95 -9.40 1.87
C ALA A 91 -2.23 -10.62 2.76
N SER A 92 -2.78 -11.69 2.17
CA SER A 92 -3.02 -12.95 2.88
C SER A 92 -1.72 -13.65 3.31
N GLN A 93 -0.69 -13.65 2.46
CA GLN A 93 0.59 -14.32 2.74
C GLN A 93 1.38 -13.68 3.87
N ILE A 94 1.29 -12.35 4.02
CA ILE A 94 2.02 -11.59 5.06
C ILE A 94 1.16 -11.33 6.30
N GLY A 95 -0.01 -11.97 6.40
CA GLY A 95 -0.88 -11.91 7.57
C GLY A 95 -1.61 -10.59 7.77
N ILE A 96 -1.87 -9.83 6.71
CA ILE A 96 -2.86 -8.74 6.77
C ILE A 96 -4.23 -9.39 6.83
N GLY A 97 -4.85 -9.37 8.02
CA GLY A 97 -6.09 -10.10 8.30
C GLY A 97 -7.30 -9.58 7.53
N GLY A 98 -8.30 -10.45 7.32
CA GLY A 98 -9.52 -10.10 6.60
C GLY A 98 -9.44 -10.31 5.09
N SER A 99 -10.59 -10.37 4.43
CA SER A 99 -10.66 -10.50 2.97
C SER A 99 -10.40 -9.15 2.31
N LEU A 100 -9.27 -9.03 1.61
CA LEU A 100 -8.96 -7.80 0.87
C LEU A 100 -9.80 -7.74 -0.41
N THR A 101 -10.70 -6.76 -0.51
CA THR A 101 -11.48 -6.52 -1.74
C THR A 101 -10.80 -5.50 -2.65
N ARG A 102 -11.26 -5.40 -3.89
CA ARG A 102 -10.77 -4.41 -4.86
C ARG A 102 -10.96 -2.99 -4.31
N GLU A 103 -12.10 -2.72 -3.69
CA GLU A 103 -12.46 -1.42 -3.13
C GLU A 103 -11.49 -1.00 -2.02
N HIS A 104 -11.02 -1.94 -1.20
CA HIS A 104 -10.01 -1.66 -0.18
C HIS A 104 -8.69 -1.16 -0.77
N LEU A 105 -8.27 -1.70 -1.94
CA LEU A 105 -7.06 -1.24 -2.62
C LEU A 105 -7.22 0.19 -3.16
N PHE A 106 -8.41 0.57 -3.62
CA PHE A 106 -8.64 1.91 -4.19
C PHE A 106 -9.09 2.95 -3.14
N ASP A 107 -9.10 2.60 -1.86
CA ASP A 107 -9.36 3.52 -0.76
C ASP A 107 -8.29 4.62 -0.71
N ASP A 108 -8.72 5.89 -0.67
CA ASP A 108 -7.82 7.04 -0.61
C ASP A 108 -6.86 6.99 0.60
N ARG A 109 -7.29 6.41 1.73
CA ARG A 109 -6.45 6.26 2.92
C ARG A 109 -5.26 5.33 2.65
N VAL A 110 -5.47 4.28 1.86
CA VAL A 110 -4.41 3.34 1.45
C VAL A 110 -3.44 4.04 0.50
N ARG A 111 -3.95 4.84 -0.44
CA ARG A 111 -3.10 5.67 -1.33
C ARG A 111 -2.26 6.68 -0.54
N GLN A 112 -2.85 7.35 0.44
CA GLN A 112 -2.12 8.27 1.33
C GLN A 112 -1.03 7.55 2.11
N ARG A 113 -1.33 6.37 2.65
CA ARG A 113 -0.36 5.54 3.35
C ARG A 113 0.78 5.08 2.44
N TYR A 114 0.49 4.67 1.20
CA TYR A 114 1.52 4.37 0.19
C TYR A 114 2.43 5.58 -0.05
N ALA A 115 1.86 6.78 -0.25
CA ALA A 115 2.64 7.98 -0.47
C ALA A 115 3.52 8.35 0.74
N ALA A 116 3.05 8.12 1.97
CA ALA A 116 3.83 8.30 3.18
C ALA A 116 4.97 7.27 3.30
N ALA A 117 4.69 6.00 3.03
CA ALA A 117 5.67 4.91 3.09
C ALA A 117 6.82 5.07 2.08
N ARG A 118 6.59 5.79 0.96
CA ARG A 118 7.61 6.09 -0.06
C ARG A 118 8.55 7.25 0.30
N LYS A 119 8.17 8.10 1.26
CA LYS A 119 8.96 9.28 1.68
C LYS A 119 9.90 9.02 2.85
N GLY A 120 9.77 7.87 3.51
CA GLY A 120 10.52 7.49 4.70
C GLY A 120 11.67 6.54 4.44
#